data_AF-A0A0H4QNS0-F1
#
_entry.id   AF-A0A0H4QNS0-F1
#
_cell.length_a   1.000
_cell.length_b   1.000
_cell.length_c   1.000
_cell.angle_alpha   90.00
_cell.angle_beta   90.00
_cell.angle_gamma   90.00
#
_symmetry.space_group_name_H-M   'P 1'
#
loop_
_entity.id
_entity.type
_entity.pdbx_description
1 polymer ?
#
loop_
_entity_poly.entity_id
_entity_poly.type
_entity_poly.pdbx_seq_one_letter_code
_entity_poly.pdbx_strand_id
1 'polypeptide(L)'
;MGKGQVKKIVDNKEKVHALRTIIHNYVLDIPVALHAETMENVPVWKISVTDITAKIHHPTKEWQTALGIKAPLSKGIHYDTNGAILSTDSTNEDNTLDTISSASKSAN
;
A
#
# COMPACT_ATOMS: atom_id res chain seq x y z
N MET A 1 -8.44 3.48 6.92
CA MET A 1 -8.60 4.92 7.13
C MET A 1 -7.62 5.36 8.20
N GLY A 2 -6.84 6.40 7.94
CA GLY A 2 -5.93 6.99 8.92
C GLY A 2 -6.36 8.41 9.26
N LYS A 3 -6.16 8.82 10.51
CA LYS A 3 -6.24 10.23 10.93
C LYS A 3 -4.84 10.74 11.16
N GLY A 4 -4.61 12.01 10.82
CA GLY A 4 -3.29 12.61 10.97
C GLY A 4 -3.31 14.11 10.80
N GLN A 5 -2.18 14.72 11.16
CA GLN A 5 -1.94 16.14 10.99
C GLN A 5 -1.18 16.37 9.70
N VAL A 6 -1.69 17.28 8.86
CA VAL A 6 -1.04 17.67 7.61
C VAL A 6 -0.17 18.89 7.87
N LYS A 7 1.10 18.84 7.48
CA LYS A 7 2.03 19.96 7.55
C LYS A 7 2.69 20.19 6.20
N LYS A 8 2.73 21.44 5.75
CA LYS A 8 3.53 21.83 4.59
C LYS A 8 5.02 21.79 4.94
N ILE A 9 5.83 21.14 4.12
CA ILE A 9 7.29 21.12 4.25
C ILE A 9 7.84 22.41 3.63
N VAL A 10 8.59 23.16 4.42
CA VAL A 10 9.21 24.43 3.99
C VAL A 10 10.67 24.24 3.61
N ASP A 11 11.39 23.35 4.31
CA ASP A 11 12.79 23.08 4.03
C ASP A 11 12.98 22.34 2.70
N ASN A 12 13.72 22.96 1.79
CA ASN A 12 14.00 22.38 0.47
C ASN A 12 14.82 21.09 0.55
N LYS A 13 15.66 20.89 1.58
CA LYS A 13 16.38 19.61 1.74
C LYS A 13 15.42 18.49 2.14
N GLU A 14 14.52 18.75 3.09
CA GLU A 14 13.44 17.81 3.44
C GLU A 14 12.53 17.50 2.24
N LYS A 15 12.21 18.48 1.39
CA LYS A 15 11.46 18.26 0.13
C LYS A 15 12.19 17.30 -0.82
N VAL A 16 13.50 17.51 -1.06
CA VAL A 16 14.32 16.60 -1.90
C VAL A 16 14.29 15.19 -1.35
N HIS A 17 14.48 15.04 -0.03
CA HIS A 17 14.46 13.73 0.61
C HIS A 17 13.11 13.03 0.44
N ALA A 18 12.00 13.73 0.71
CA ALA A 18 10.67 13.17 0.54
C ALA A 18 10.41 12.70 -0.90
N LEU A 19 10.76 13.54 -1.89
CA LEU A 19 10.55 13.21 -3.31
C LEU A 19 11.43 12.03 -3.75
N ARG A 20 12.69 12.00 -3.31
CA ARG A 20 13.62 10.89 -3.55
C ARG A 20 13.08 9.56 -3.01
N THR A 21 12.51 9.58 -1.81
CA THR A 21 11.91 8.38 -1.19
C THR A 21 10.68 7.91 -1.98
N ILE A 22 9.85 8.83 -2.46
CA ILE A 22 8.69 8.47 -3.29
C ILE A 22 9.12 7.84 -4.61
N ILE A 23 10.10 8.43 -5.31
CA ILE A 23 10.57 7.91 -6.62
C ILE A 23 11.17 6.51 -6.48
N HIS A 24 11.95 6.24 -5.44
CA HIS A 24 12.53 4.90 -5.20
C HIS A 24 11.49 3.79 -5.06
N ASN A 25 10.26 4.12 -4.63
CA ASN A 25 9.19 3.12 -4.56
C ASN A 25 8.66 2.70 -5.93
N TYR A 26 8.93 3.47 -6.98
CA TYR A 26 8.44 3.23 -8.34
C TYR A 26 9.54 2.90 -9.35
N VAL A 27 10.78 3.32 -9.08
CA VAL A 27 11.92 3.14 -9.98
C VAL A 27 13.12 2.68 -9.16
N LEU A 28 13.79 1.62 -9.63
CA LEU A 28 14.97 1.04 -8.98
C LEU A 28 16.13 2.04 -8.88
N ASP A 29 16.40 2.75 -9.96
CA ASP A 29 17.44 3.77 -10.03
C ASP A 29 16.83 5.12 -10.38
N ILE A 30 17.14 6.15 -9.58
CA ILE A 30 16.66 7.49 -9.87
C ILE A 30 17.44 8.06 -11.06
N PRO A 31 16.77 8.37 -12.18
CA PRO A 31 17.45 8.78 -13.40
C PRO A 31 17.98 10.23 -13.34
N VAL A 32 17.58 11.03 -12.34
CA VAL A 32 17.89 12.46 -12.27
C VAL A 32 18.27 12.89 -10.85
N ALA A 33 19.36 13.65 -10.72
CA ALA A 33 19.74 14.28 -9.47
C ALA A 33 18.74 15.38 -9.07
N LEU A 34 18.13 15.22 -7.89
CA LEU A 34 17.27 16.23 -7.28
C LEU A 34 18.11 17.17 -6.42
N HIS A 35 18.05 18.47 -6.71
CA HIS A 35 18.80 19.52 -6.00
C HIS A 35 17.84 20.38 -5.17
N ALA A 36 18.29 20.84 -4.00
CA ALA A 36 17.44 21.64 -3.11
C ALA A 36 17.04 23.00 -3.73
N GLU A 37 17.89 23.55 -4.58
CA GLU A 37 17.68 24.81 -5.28
C GLU A 37 16.45 24.79 -6.20
N THR A 38 16.11 23.63 -6.76
CA THR A 38 14.97 23.50 -7.67
C THR A 38 13.64 23.25 -6.94
N MET A 39 13.65 23.15 -5.60
CA MET A 39 12.48 22.79 -4.81
C MET A 39 11.67 23.99 -4.29
N GLU A 40 12.09 25.22 -4.56
CA GLU A 40 11.45 26.43 -4.03
C GLU A 40 9.94 26.48 -4.36
N ASN A 41 9.61 26.23 -5.63
CA ASN A 41 8.23 26.25 -6.13
C ASN A 41 7.51 24.90 -6.04
N VAL A 42 8.16 23.85 -5.52
CA VAL A 42 7.56 22.53 -5.36
C VAL A 42 6.83 22.48 -4.01
N PRO A 43 5.50 22.34 -4.01
CA PRO A 43 4.76 22.24 -2.77
C PRO A 43 4.73 20.78 -2.31
N VAL A 44 5.22 20.54 -1.08
CA VAL A 44 5.26 19.20 -0.48
C VAL A 44 4.56 19.26 0.86
N TRP A 45 3.72 18.26 1.12
CA TRP A 45 3.02 18.08 2.39
C TRP A 45 3.38 16.75 3.00
N LYS A 46 3.55 16.76 4.33
CA LYS A 46 3.76 15.58 5.16
C LYS A 46 2.50 15.32 5.97
N ILE A 47 2.10 14.07 6.05
CA ILE A 47 1.02 13.63 6.93
C ILE A 47 1.64 12.85 8.07
N SER A 48 1.56 13.40 9.28
CA SER A 48 1.90 12.67 10.50
C SER A 48 0.66 11.89 10.94
N VAL A 49 0.65 10.59 10.65
CA VAL A 49 -0.50 9.73 10.95
C VAL A 49 -0.46 9.35 12.44
N THR A 50 -1.54 9.65 13.16
CA THR A 50 -1.66 9.37 14.61
C THR A 50 -2.44 8.09 14.86
N ASP A 51 -3.45 7.83 14.03
CA ASP A 51 -4.28 6.63 14.12
C ASP A 51 -4.40 6.00 12.73
N ILE A 52 -4.15 4.69 12.63
CA ILE A 52 -4.36 3.91 11.40
C ILE A 52 -5.34 2.80 11.73
N THR A 53 -6.45 2.76 10.98
CA THR A 53 -7.34 1.60 10.96
C THR A 53 -7.26 0.97 9.58
N ALA A 54 -6.91 -0.31 9.51
CA ALA A 54 -6.92 -1.08 8.28
C ALA A 54 -8.04 -2.13 8.32
N LYS A 55 -8.62 -2.45 7.16
CA LYS A 55 -9.45 -3.65 6.97
C LYS A 55 -8.61 -4.65 6.21
N ILE A 56 -8.52 -5.87 6.73
CA ILE A 56 -7.77 -6.95 6.11
C ILE A 56 -8.79 -7.92 5.53
N HIS A 57 -8.75 -8.08 4.21
CA HIS A 57 -9.45 -9.17 3.54
C HIS A 57 -8.54 -10.39 3.56
N HIS A 58 -9.11 -11.57 3.83
CA HIS A 58 -8.35 -12.83 3.84
C HIS A 58 -7.13 -12.82 4.81
N PRO A 59 -7.32 -12.49 6.10
CA PRO A 59 -6.20 -12.42 7.04
C PRO A 59 -5.52 -13.79 7.17
N THR A 60 -4.19 -13.81 7.15
CA THR A 60 -3.42 -15.02 7.44
C THR A 60 -3.72 -15.50 8.87
N LYS A 61 -3.38 -16.75 9.17
CA LYS A 61 -3.56 -17.34 10.51
C LYS A 61 -2.90 -16.50 11.63
N GLU A 62 -1.74 -15.90 11.34
CA GLU A 62 -1.03 -15.02 12.27
C GLU A 62 -1.83 -13.74 12.54
N TRP A 63 -2.33 -13.08 11.48
CA TRP A 63 -3.18 -11.91 11.61
C TRP A 63 -4.50 -12.21 12.34
N GLN A 64 -5.13 -13.37 12.06
CA GLN A 64 -6.33 -13.79 12.78
C GLN A 64 -6.04 -13.99 14.28
N THR A 65 -4.89 -14.59 14.62
CA THR A 65 -4.47 -14.81 16.01
C THR A 65 -4.20 -13.48 16.71
N ALA A 66 -3.43 -12.59 16.09
CA ALA A 66 -3.08 -11.28 16.65
C ALA A 66 -4.30 -10.37 16.85
N LEU A 67 -5.30 -10.47 15.96
CA LEU A 67 -6.53 -9.68 16.01
C LEU A 67 -7.67 -10.36 16.78
N GLY A 68 -7.45 -11.56 17.34
CA GLY A 68 -8.48 -12.32 18.05
C GLY A 68 -9.68 -12.75 17.17
N ILE A 69 -9.49 -12.80 15.86
CA ILE A 69 -10.54 -13.15 14.89
C ILE A 69 -10.69 -14.67 14.86
N LYS A 70 -11.87 -15.16 15.24
CA LYS A 70 -12.26 -16.58 15.11
C LYS A 70 -13.13 -16.78 13.87
N ALA A 71 -12.52 -16.67 12.70
CA ALA A 71 -13.17 -16.94 11.42
C ALA A 71 -12.44 -18.10 10.71
N PRO A 72 -13.15 -18.95 9.95
CA PRO A 72 -12.47 -19.91 9.08
C PRO A 72 -11.53 -19.17 8.14
N LEU A 73 -10.32 -19.71 7.92
CA LEU A 73 -9.41 -19.19 6.91
C LEU A 73 -10.13 -19.21 5.56
N SER A 74 -10.07 -18.10 4.86
CA SER A 74 -10.68 -18.00 3.55
C SER A 74 -9.95 -18.89 2.56
N LYS A 75 -10.72 -19.61 1.74
CA LYS A 75 -10.17 -20.34 0.60
C LYS A 75 -9.58 -19.36 -0.42
N GLY A 76 -8.47 -19.73 -1.04
CA GLY A 76 -7.82 -18.95 -2.09
C GLY A 76 -6.30 -19.05 -2.03
N ILE A 77 -5.62 -18.02 -2.53
CA ILE A 77 -4.17 -17.89 -2.49
C ILE A 77 -3.76 -17.39 -1.09
N HIS A 78 -2.92 -18.15 -0.41
CA HIS A 78 -2.34 -17.83 0.88
C HIS A 78 -0.94 -17.28 0.70
N TYR A 79 -0.61 -16.25 1.47
CA TYR A 79 0.69 -15.57 1.40
C TYR A 79 1.47 -15.72 2.71
N ASP A 80 2.80 -15.73 2.63
CA ASP A 80 3.71 -15.65 3.77
C ASP A 80 3.81 -14.22 4.32
N THR A 81 4.64 -14.06 5.34
CA THR A 81 4.91 -12.77 6.00
C THR A 81 5.60 -11.75 5.09
N ASN A 82 6.21 -12.20 3.98
CA ASN A 82 6.85 -11.35 2.99
C ASN A 82 5.95 -11.09 1.76
N GLY A 83 4.73 -11.61 1.75
CA GLY A 83 3.80 -11.51 0.62
C GLY A 83 4.06 -12.51 -0.52
N ALA A 84 4.93 -13.51 -0.32
CA ALA A 84 5.12 -14.60 -1.27
C ALA A 84 3.99 -15.64 -1.14
N ILE A 85 3.60 -16.29 -2.23
CA ILE A 85 2.54 -17.31 -2.22
C ILE A 85 3.02 -18.56 -1.47
N LEU A 86 2.33 -18.95 -0.41
CA LEU A 86 2.58 -20.19 0.35
C LEU A 86 1.81 -21.39 -0.20
N SER A 87 0.53 -21.19 -0.49
CA SER A 87 -0.35 -22.25 -0.93
C SER A 87 -1.57 -21.69 -1.64
N THR A 88 -2.25 -22.53 -2.42
CA THR A 88 -3.54 -22.20 -3.01
C THR A 88 -4.52 -23.31 -2.65
N ASP A 89 -5.69 -22.94 -2.13
CA ASP A 89 -6.78 -23.90 -1.85
C ASP A 89 -7.63 -24.17 -3.09
N SER A 90 -7.31 -23.55 -4.23
CA SER A 90 -8.00 -23.76 -5.49
C SER A 90 -7.71 -25.18 -5.98
N THR A 91 -8.67 -26.08 -5.82
CA THR A 91 -8.78 -27.27 -6.68
C THR A 91 -8.88 -26.79 -8.12
N ASN A 92 -8.16 -27.42 -9.05
CA ASN A 92 -8.18 -27.12 -10.49
C ASN A 92 -9.57 -27.34 -11.10
N GLU A 93 -10.54 -26.48 -10.82
CA GLU A 93 -11.85 -26.47 -11.47
C GLU A 93 -12.12 -25.05 -12.01
N ASP A 94 -12.06 -25.00 -13.35
CA ASP A 94 -12.44 -23.94 -14.26
C ASP A 94 -11.75 -22.56 -14.15
N ASN A 95 -10.77 -22.37 -15.04
CA ASN A 95 -10.22 -21.09 -15.52
C ASN A 95 -11.27 -20.21 -16.24
N THR A 96 -12.51 -20.15 -15.79
CA THR A 96 -13.51 -19.22 -16.31
C THR A 96 -14.01 -18.35 -15.18
N LEU A 97 -13.79 -17.03 -15.31
CA LEU A 97 -14.28 -15.93 -14.46
C LEU A 97 -13.32 -15.31 -13.43
N ASP A 98 -12.07 -15.04 -13.84
CA ASP A 98 -11.29 -13.91 -13.26
C ASP A 98 -11.38 -12.64 -14.14
N THR A 99 -12.45 -12.51 -14.93
CA THR A 99 -12.78 -11.27 -15.66
C THR A 99 -13.89 -10.50 -14.95
N ILE A 100 -13.85 -10.37 -13.62
CA ILE A 100 -14.62 -9.32 -12.93
C ILE A 100 -13.82 -8.74 -11.76
N SER A 101 -12.63 -8.22 -12.07
CA SER A 101 -12.03 -7.15 -11.26
C SER A 101 -13.02 -5.99 -11.23
N SER A 102 -13.78 -5.89 -10.12
CA SER A 102 -14.77 -4.85 -9.91
C SER A 102 -14.07 -3.55 -9.49
N ALA A 103 -13.34 -2.96 -10.43
CA ALA A 103 -13.07 -1.53 -10.42
C ALA A 103 -14.32 -0.81 -10.95
N SER A 104 -15.04 -0.18 -10.03
CA SER A 104 -15.96 0.96 -10.23
C SER A 104 -16.44 1.24 -11.66
N LYS A 105 -17.60 0.70 -12.06
CA LYS A 105 -18.44 1.38 -13.05
C LYS A 105 -19.44 2.28 -12.32
N SER A 106 -19.20 3.58 -12.43
CA SER A 106 -20.15 4.64 -12.12
C SER A 106 -21.46 4.38 -12.86
N ALA A 107 -22.56 4.20 -12.14
CA ALA A 107 -23.89 4.21 -12.72
C ALA A 107 -24.31 5.66 -12.98
N ASN A 108 -24.67 5.95 -14.22
CA ASN A 108 -25.55 7.06 -14.61
C ASN A 108 -26.67 6.43 -15.45
#